data_AF-A0A5D2UYI7-F1
#
_entry.id   AF-A0A5D2UYI7-F1
#
_cell.length_a   1.000
_cell.length_b   1.000
_cell.length_c   1.000
_cell.angle_alpha   90.00
_cell.angle_beta   90.00
_cell.angle_gamma   90.00
#
_symmetry.space_group_name_H-M   'P 1'
#
loop_
_entity.id
_entity.type
_entity.pdbx_description
1 polymer ?
#
loop_
_entity_poly.entity_id
_entity_poly.type
_entity_poly.pdbx_seq_one_letter_code
_entity_poly.pdbx_strand_id
1 'polypeptide(L)'
;MDLIFSVGLLCLSSLFPGISGTTFTLVNKCDHTVWPGILGNSELGSTGFELPSGGSRPFQAPSGWSGRFWGRSGCASDQNTGQLTCQTGDCGSNQIECNGKGASPPATLAEFTIGSGTQDFYDVSLVDGYNLPMIVEPSGGSGSCLSTGCVNDLNRQCPAELRVGSGEACKSACEAFGTPEYCCSGAYATPDTCKPSVYAGMFKAACPRSYSYAYDDATSTFTCTGADYTITFCPSSTSQKSASSTSPTTGTANTTYGSITGTGQVPSDDNSSWLPDFLTGESSRTLSSGVLHTTLLASAISFICLFRFYS
;
A
#
# COMPACT_ATOMS: atom_id res chain seq x y z
N MET A 1 -5.11 -0.67 55.04
CA MET A 1 -4.39 -1.56 54.11
C MET A 1 -4.89 -1.39 52.67
N ASP A 2 -6.08 -0.82 52.46
CA ASP A 2 -6.75 -0.74 51.15
C ASP A 2 -6.32 0.44 50.25
N LEU A 3 -5.81 1.53 50.84
CA LEU A 3 -5.33 2.69 50.06
C LEU A 3 -3.94 2.43 49.43
N ILE A 4 -3.10 1.64 50.10
CA ILE A 4 -1.75 1.30 49.62
C ILE A 4 -1.81 0.33 48.43
N PHE A 5 -2.74 -0.63 48.47
CA PHE A 5 -3.01 -1.53 47.34
C PHE A 5 -3.57 -0.81 46.11
N SER A 6 -4.43 0.20 46.31
CA SER A 6 -4.99 0.98 45.20
C SER A 6 -3.97 1.89 44.50
N VAL A 7 -3.03 2.48 45.25
CA VAL A 7 -1.96 3.33 44.67
C VAL A 7 -0.91 2.47 43.95
N GLY A 8 -0.61 1.26 44.45
CA GLY A 8 0.30 0.32 43.77
C GLY A 8 -0.24 -0.19 42.43
N LEU A 9 -1.56 -0.40 42.32
CA LEU A 9 -2.20 -0.88 41.09
C LEU A 9 -2.26 0.20 39.99
N LEU A 10 -2.43 1.48 40.37
CA LEU A 10 -2.38 2.63 39.45
C LEU A 10 -0.95 2.88 38.93
N CYS A 11 0.08 2.71 39.77
CA CYS A 11 1.48 2.95 39.39
C CYS A 11 2.04 1.86 38.44
N LEU A 12 1.49 0.63 38.49
CA LEU A 12 1.90 -0.47 37.61
C LEU A 12 1.35 -0.34 36.17
N SER A 13 0.34 0.50 35.95
CA SER A 13 -0.24 0.75 34.61
C SER A 13 0.54 1.77 33.77
N SER A 14 1.47 2.51 34.40
CA SER A 14 2.24 3.60 33.79
C SER A 14 3.63 3.21 33.24
N LEU A 15 3.95 1.92 33.16
CA LEU A 15 5.26 1.41 32.73
C LEU A 15 5.21 0.48 31.51
N PHE A 16 4.15 0.52 30.72
CA PHE A 16 4.24 0.00 29.36
C PHE A 16 4.88 1.10 28.51
N PRO A 17 6.14 0.98 28.07
CA PRO A 17 6.58 1.78 26.95
C PRO A 17 5.59 1.49 25.83
N GLY A 18 4.82 2.51 25.42
CA GLY A 18 4.02 2.41 24.22
C GLY A 18 4.95 1.91 23.12
N ILE A 19 4.62 0.77 22.53
CA ILE A 19 5.35 0.28 21.37
C ILE A 19 5.17 1.39 20.32
N SER A 20 6.23 2.16 20.10
CA SER A 20 6.26 3.19 19.06
C SER A 20 6.33 2.44 17.73
N GLY A 21 5.17 2.09 17.19
CA GLY A 21 5.00 1.39 15.92
C GLY A 21 4.18 2.24 14.95
N THR A 22 4.35 1.96 13.67
CA THR A 22 3.52 2.54 12.62
C THR A 22 2.19 1.81 12.58
N THR A 23 1.09 2.55 12.62
CA THR A 23 -0.26 1.98 12.48
C THR A 23 -0.64 1.89 11.02
N PHE A 24 -0.98 0.70 10.55
CA PHE A 24 -1.63 0.48 9.26
C PHE A 24 -3.12 0.24 9.48
N THR A 25 -3.99 1.05 8.89
CA THR A 25 -5.45 0.84 8.94
C THR A 25 -5.95 0.42 7.56
N LEU A 26 -6.41 -0.82 7.44
CA LEU A 26 -7.02 -1.31 6.20
C LEU A 26 -8.52 -1.00 6.23
N VAL A 27 -9.05 -0.40 5.17
CA VAL A 27 -10.44 0.03 5.04
C VAL A 27 -11.03 -0.54 3.76
N ASN A 28 -12.18 -1.20 3.86
CA ASN A 28 -12.92 -1.68 2.69
C ASN A 28 -14.08 -0.73 2.39
N LYS A 29 -13.96 0.08 1.33
CA LYS A 29 -15.09 0.86 0.80
C LYS A 29 -15.77 0.17 -0.39
N CYS A 30 -15.30 -0.99 -0.83
CA CYS A 30 -15.98 -1.74 -1.88
C CYS A 30 -17.41 -2.12 -1.42
N ASP A 31 -18.32 -2.34 -2.37
CA ASP A 31 -19.70 -2.79 -2.10
C ASP A 31 -19.81 -4.30 -1.80
N HIS A 32 -18.67 -4.98 -1.75
CA HIS A 32 -18.51 -6.40 -1.48
C HIS A 32 -17.40 -6.63 -0.44
N THR A 33 -17.36 -7.83 0.13
CA THR A 33 -16.30 -8.26 1.04
C THR A 33 -14.97 -8.38 0.30
N VAL A 34 -13.90 -7.89 0.91
CA VAL A 34 -12.52 -8.10 0.48
C VAL A 34 -11.86 -8.99 1.53
N TRP A 35 -10.93 -9.85 1.12
CA TRP A 35 -10.11 -10.62 2.05
C TRP A 35 -8.66 -10.15 1.96
N PRO A 36 -8.24 -9.14 2.74
CA PRO A 36 -6.87 -8.66 2.65
C PRO A 36 -5.85 -9.76 2.97
N GLY A 37 -4.70 -9.67 2.31
CA GLY A 37 -3.50 -10.44 2.61
C GLY A 37 -2.38 -9.52 3.08
N ILE A 38 -1.53 -10.02 3.96
CA ILE A 38 -0.38 -9.32 4.53
C ILE A 38 0.84 -10.23 4.42
N LEU A 39 1.91 -9.70 3.82
CA LEU A 39 3.20 -10.37 3.76
C LEU A 39 4.28 -9.37 4.17
N GLY A 40 5.14 -9.73 5.12
CA GLY A 40 6.27 -8.91 5.51
C GLY A 40 7.40 -9.73 6.12
N ASN A 41 8.49 -9.05 6.47
CA ASN A 41 9.62 -9.66 7.17
C ASN A 41 9.29 -10.16 8.58
N SER A 42 8.21 -9.66 9.18
CA SER A 42 7.58 -10.20 10.39
C SER A 42 6.06 -10.09 10.30
N GLU A 43 5.36 -10.96 11.02
CA GLU A 43 3.89 -10.98 11.07
C GLU A 43 3.36 -9.86 11.97
N LEU A 44 2.27 -9.21 11.54
CA LEU A 44 1.61 -8.12 12.28
C LEU A 44 0.42 -8.61 13.14
N GLY A 45 0.38 -9.90 13.45
CA GLY A 45 -0.71 -10.59 14.17
C GLY A 45 -1.77 -11.25 13.27
N SER A 46 -1.66 -11.09 11.96
CA SER A 46 -2.39 -11.86 10.93
C SER A 46 -1.67 -11.70 9.59
N THR A 47 -1.79 -12.70 8.73
CA THR A 47 -1.34 -12.73 7.33
C THR A 47 -2.52 -12.66 6.34
N GLY A 48 -3.76 -12.78 6.81
CA GLY A 48 -4.96 -12.58 6.00
C GLY A 48 -6.24 -12.66 6.81
N PHE A 49 -7.26 -11.91 6.41
CA PHE A 49 -8.52 -11.80 7.14
C PHE A 49 -9.69 -11.44 6.24
N GLU A 50 -10.92 -11.62 6.71
CA GLU A 50 -12.12 -11.13 6.05
C GLU A 50 -12.40 -9.68 6.45
N LEU A 51 -12.67 -8.81 5.49
CA LEU A 51 -13.02 -7.41 5.69
C LEU A 51 -14.33 -7.08 4.95
N PRO A 52 -15.48 -7.13 5.65
CA PRO A 52 -16.78 -6.78 5.06
C PRO A 52 -16.83 -5.35 4.52
N SER A 53 -17.79 -5.08 3.63
CA SER A 53 -18.03 -3.73 3.10
C SER A 53 -18.25 -2.72 4.23
N GLY A 54 -17.56 -1.58 4.17
CA GLY A 54 -17.55 -0.54 5.21
C GLY A 54 -16.69 -0.85 6.43
N GLY A 55 -16.07 -2.04 6.49
CA GLY A 55 -15.23 -2.45 7.60
C GLY A 55 -13.84 -1.80 7.58
N SER A 56 -13.21 -1.76 8.76
CA SER A 56 -11.82 -1.34 8.92
C SER A 56 -11.10 -2.18 9.97
N ARG A 57 -9.79 -2.42 9.80
CA ARG A 57 -8.96 -3.12 10.79
C ARG A 57 -7.55 -2.50 10.88
N PRO A 58 -7.10 -2.11 12.09
CA PRO A 58 -5.74 -1.61 12.30
C PRO A 58 -4.75 -2.74 12.59
N PHE A 59 -3.48 -2.50 12.24
CA PHE A 59 -2.31 -3.33 12.53
C PHE A 59 -1.17 -2.44 13.02
N GLN A 60 -0.36 -2.98 13.92
CA GLN A 60 0.83 -2.30 14.45
C GLN A 60 2.08 -2.93 13.85
N ALA A 61 2.87 -2.13 13.13
CA ALA A 61 4.13 -2.56 12.56
C ALA A 61 5.32 -2.02 13.37
N PRO A 62 6.33 -2.87 13.66
CA PRO A 62 7.55 -2.39 14.30
C PRO A 62 8.36 -1.49 13.35
N SER A 63 9.24 -0.68 13.91
CA SER A 63 10.27 0.02 13.13
C SER A 63 11.11 -0.98 12.32
N GLY A 64 11.40 -0.67 11.06
CA GLY A 64 12.14 -1.57 10.17
C GLY A 64 11.27 -2.67 9.53
N TRP A 65 9.95 -2.64 9.72
CA TRP A 65 9.05 -3.54 9.02
C TRP A 65 9.05 -3.24 7.51
N SER A 66 9.16 -4.28 6.70
CA SER A 66 9.05 -4.17 5.25
C SER A 66 8.15 -5.28 4.74
N GLY A 67 7.23 -4.92 3.86
CA GLY A 67 6.18 -5.83 3.43
C GLY A 67 5.16 -5.17 2.52
N ARG A 68 4.08 -5.89 2.28
CA ARG A 68 3.03 -5.53 1.36
C ARG A 68 1.66 -6.01 1.81
N PHE A 69 0.66 -5.27 1.34
CA PHE A 69 -0.76 -5.53 1.53
C PHE A 69 -1.44 -5.65 0.16
N TRP A 70 -2.44 -6.51 0.07
CA TRP A 70 -3.30 -6.60 -1.12
C TRP A 70 -4.70 -7.04 -0.74
N GLY A 71 -5.65 -6.89 -1.65
CA GLY A 71 -7.03 -7.34 -1.47
C GLY A 71 -7.33 -8.56 -2.32
N ARG A 72 -7.84 -9.63 -1.73
CA ARG A 72 -8.47 -10.73 -2.47
C ARG A 72 -9.95 -10.46 -2.68
N SER A 73 -10.50 -10.87 -3.82
CA SER A 73 -11.92 -10.73 -4.13
C SER A 73 -12.50 -12.01 -4.75
N GLY A 74 -13.83 -12.15 -4.71
CA GLY A 74 -14.52 -13.33 -5.20
C GLY A 74 -14.14 -14.60 -4.43
N CYS A 75 -13.87 -14.50 -3.13
CA CYS A 75 -13.47 -15.64 -2.32
C CYS A 75 -14.67 -16.52 -1.97
N ALA A 76 -14.49 -17.83 -2.08
CA ALA A 76 -15.48 -18.84 -1.72
C ALA A 76 -14.83 -19.94 -0.88
N SER A 77 -15.53 -20.36 0.18
CA SER A 77 -15.14 -21.52 0.97
C SER A 77 -15.81 -22.77 0.38
N ASP A 78 -15.01 -23.78 0.07
CA ASP A 78 -15.52 -25.08 -0.34
C ASP A 78 -16.22 -25.75 0.84
N GLN A 79 -17.49 -26.13 0.66
CA GLN A 79 -18.33 -26.62 1.75
C GLN A 79 -17.90 -28.00 2.29
N ASN A 80 -17.16 -28.78 1.51
CA ASN A 80 -16.74 -30.13 1.91
C ASN A 80 -15.39 -30.13 2.63
N THR A 81 -14.49 -29.24 2.23
CA THR A 81 -13.10 -29.18 2.70
C THR A 81 -12.82 -27.98 3.59
N GLY A 82 -13.69 -26.96 3.59
CA GLY A 82 -13.49 -25.67 4.27
C GLY A 82 -12.45 -24.78 3.61
N GLN A 83 -11.84 -25.20 2.49
CA GLN A 83 -10.77 -24.46 1.83
C GLN A 83 -11.27 -23.17 1.22
N LEU A 84 -10.60 -22.05 1.50
CA LEU A 84 -10.90 -20.76 0.89
C LEU A 84 -10.07 -20.57 -0.38
N THR A 85 -10.72 -20.25 -1.49
CA THR A 85 -10.06 -19.86 -2.74
C THR A 85 -10.68 -18.58 -3.27
N CYS A 86 -9.86 -17.71 -3.85
CA CYS A 86 -10.28 -16.41 -4.37
C CYS A 86 -10.08 -16.31 -5.89
N GLN A 87 -10.94 -15.53 -6.55
CA GLN A 87 -10.84 -15.30 -7.99
C GLN A 87 -9.64 -14.42 -8.34
N THR A 88 -9.31 -13.45 -7.50
CA THR A 88 -8.18 -12.53 -7.71
C THR A 88 -7.36 -12.36 -6.44
N GLY A 89 -6.04 -12.19 -6.60
CA GLY A 89 -5.09 -11.99 -5.51
C GLY A 89 -4.93 -13.19 -4.56
N ASP A 90 -5.43 -14.37 -4.91
CA ASP A 90 -5.38 -15.56 -4.06
C ASP A 90 -3.94 -15.89 -3.64
N CYS A 91 -3.72 -16.28 -2.38
CA CYS A 91 -2.37 -16.58 -1.89
C CYS A 91 -2.03 -18.08 -1.86
N GLY A 92 -2.92 -18.94 -2.35
CA GLY A 92 -2.70 -20.38 -2.47
C GLY A 92 -2.48 -21.09 -1.14
N SER A 93 -2.87 -20.49 -0.02
CA SER A 93 -2.83 -21.11 1.30
C SER A 93 -4.03 -22.03 1.56
N ASN A 94 -5.08 -21.89 0.73
CA ASN A 94 -6.39 -22.53 0.89
C ASN A 94 -7.07 -22.16 2.23
N GLN A 95 -6.69 -21.04 2.84
CA GLN A 95 -7.16 -20.54 4.13
C GLN A 95 -7.39 -19.02 4.06
N ILE A 96 -8.09 -18.47 5.06
CA ILE A 96 -8.18 -17.01 5.22
C ILE A 96 -6.78 -16.42 5.43
N GLU A 97 -5.97 -17.03 6.30
CA GLU A 97 -4.58 -16.67 6.52
C GLU A 97 -3.69 -17.05 5.33
N CYS A 98 -2.79 -16.17 4.89
CA CYS A 98 -1.88 -16.42 3.77
C CYS A 98 -0.59 -17.16 4.16
N ASN A 99 -0.28 -17.25 5.45
CA ASN A 99 0.80 -18.10 6.00
C ASN A 99 2.16 -17.88 5.31
N GLY A 100 2.54 -16.61 5.12
CA GLY A 100 3.80 -16.23 4.47
C GLY A 100 3.82 -16.36 2.94
N LYS A 101 2.69 -16.69 2.30
CA LYS A 101 2.55 -16.67 0.85
C LYS A 101 2.12 -15.30 0.34
N GLY A 102 2.64 -14.90 -0.81
CA GLY A 102 2.23 -13.69 -1.52
C GLY A 102 0.97 -13.90 -2.35
N ALA A 103 0.43 -12.80 -2.89
CA ALA A 103 -0.64 -12.84 -3.87
C ALA A 103 -0.21 -13.57 -5.14
N SER A 104 -1.12 -14.35 -5.73
CA SER A 104 -1.02 -14.78 -7.12
C SER A 104 -1.49 -13.63 -8.01
N PRO A 105 -0.64 -13.11 -8.91
CA PRO A 105 -1.03 -12.06 -9.85
C PRO A 105 -2.23 -12.46 -10.73
N PRO A 106 -3.06 -11.51 -11.19
CA PRO A 106 -2.93 -10.07 -10.96
C PRO A 106 -3.41 -9.60 -9.58
N ALA A 107 -2.64 -8.68 -8.97
CA ALA A 107 -3.00 -8.05 -7.71
C ALA A 107 -2.41 -6.64 -7.60
N THR A 108 -3.24 -5.67 -7.20
CA THR A 108 -2.77 -4.34 -6.79
C THR A 108 -2.14 -4.44 -5.40
N LEU A 109 -0.91 -3.97 -5.26
CA LEU A 109 -0.12 -4.06 -4.03
C LEU A 109 0.06 -2.68 -3.40
N ALA A 110 -0.04 -2.58 -2.08
CA ALA A 110 0.54 -1.48 -1.32
C ALA A 110 1.81 -1.98 -0.64
N GLU A 111 2.95 -1.36 -0.95
CA GLU A 111 4.27 -1.80 -0.52
C GLU A 111 4.87 -0.76 0.44
N PHE A 112 5.57 -1.24 1.46
CA PHE A 112 6.12 -0.39 2.52
C PHE A 112 7.50 -0.88 2.97
N THR A 113 8.34 0.08 3.32
CA THR A 113 9.54 -0.10 4.14
C THR A 113 9.54 1.00 5.20
N ILE A 114 9.26 0.62 6.44
CA ILE A 114 9.18 1.51 7.59
C ILE A 114 10.58 1.77 8.13
N GLY A 115 10.93 3.05 8.30
CA GLY A 115 12.23 3.46 8.79
C GLY A 115 12.48 3.06 10.24
N SER A 116 13.74 2.82 10.58
CA SER A 116 14.18 2.62 11.98
C SER A 116 14.81 3.89 12.52
N GLY A 117 14.00 4.94 12.63
CA GLY A 117 14.47 6.31 12.90
C GLY A 117 14.89 7.08 11.64
N THR A 118 14.59 6.52 10.47
CA THR A 118 14.75 7.14 9.15
C THR A 118 13.38 7.33 8.49
N GLN A 119 13.38 7.82 7.25
CA GLN A 119 12.18 7.97 6.46
C GLN A 119 11.61 6.60 6.05
N ASP A 120 10.29 6.52 5.98
CA ASP A 120 9.56 5.41 5.38
C ASP A 120 9.50 5.56 3.87
N PHE A 121 9.47 4.43 3.16
CA PHE A 121 9.21 4.37 1.72
C PHE A 121 7.94 3.57 1.49
N TYR A 122 7.05 4.07 0.65
CA TYR A 122 5.80 3.40 0.33
C TYR A 122 5.29 3.74 -1.06
N ASP A 123 4.51 2.83 -1.61
CA ASP A 123 3.90 2.97 -2.92
C ASP A 123 2.67 2.06 -3.08
N VAL A 124 1.90 2.34 -4.14
CA VAL A 124 0.96 1.37 -4.71
C VAL A 124 1.53 0.92 -6.05
N SER A 125 1.61 -0.40 -6.22
CA SER A 125 2.27 -1.04 -7.35
C SER A 125 1.30 -1.87 -8.18
N LEU A 126 1.38 -1.68 -9.49
CA LEU A 126 0.66 -2.40 -10.54
C LEU A 126 1.60 -3.28 -11.38
N VAL A 127 2.84 -3.47 -10.91
CA VAL A 127 3.85 -4.34 -11.56
C VAL A 127 3.33 -5.77 -11.69
N ASP A 128 2.64 -6.24 -10.64
CA ASP A 128 1.96 -7.53 -10.58
C ASP A 128 0.52 -7.45 -11.09
N GLY A 129 0.16 -6.42 -11.85
CA GLY A 129 -1.18 -6.23 -12.41
C GLY A 129 -2.12 -5.46 -11.47
N TYR A 130 -3.41 -5.51 -11.81
CA TYR A 130 -4.47 -4.80 -11.11
C TYR A 130 -5.66 -5.71 -10.88
N ASN A 131 -6.27 -5.63 -9.70
CA ASN A 131 -7.55 -6.30 -9.43
C ASN A 131 -8.57 -5.40 -8.73
N LEU A 132 -8.14 -4.58 -7.75
CA LEU A 132 -8.99 -3.68 -7.00
C LEU A 132 -8.41 -2.27 -6.97
N PRO A 133 -9.24 -1.21 -7.02
CA PRO A 133 -8.77 0.15 -6.78
C PRO A 133 -8.24 0.26 -5.35
N MET A 134 -7.11 0.92 -5.18
CA MET A 134 -6.43 1.06 -3.88
C MET A 134 -5.79 2.43 -3.76
N ILE A 135 -5.88 3.02 -2.56
CA ILE A 135 -5.11 4.21 -2.18
C ILE A 135 -4.47 4.02 -0.81
N VAL A 136 -3.26 4.53 -0.66
CA VAL A 136 -2.53 4.66 0.59
C VAL A 136 -2.46 6.14 0.94
N GLU A 137 -2.92 6.48 2.14
CA GLU A 137 -2.96 7.84 2.65
C GLU A 137 -2.19 7.91 3.98
N PRO A 138 -1.03 8.57 4.05
CA PRO A 138 -0.35 8.82 5.31
C PRO A 138 -1.13 9.83 6.17
N SER A 139 -1.07 9.65 7.48
CA SER A 139 -1.66 10.54 8.49
C SER A 139 -0.61 10.93 9.52
N GLY A 140 -0.51 12.23 9.79
CA GLY A 140 0.57 12.78 10.61
C GLY A 140 1.90 12.74 9.87
N GLY A 141 2.98 12.53 10.63
CA GLY A 141 4.35 12.48 10.11
C GLY A 141 4.87 13.83 9.57
N SER A 142 6.05 13.76 8.94
CA SER A 142 6.73 14.91 8.35
C SER A 142 7.48 14.52 7.06
N GLY A 143 7.70 15.49 6.18
CA GLY A 143 8.25 15.27 4.84
C GLY A 143 7.19 15.48 3.75
N SER A 144 7.27 14.73 2.64
CA SER A 144 6.32 14.87 1.53
C SER A 144 4.95 14.29 1.88
N CYS A 145 4.91 13.10 2.49
CA CYS A 145 3.72 12.45 3.04
C CYS A 145 2.51 12.52 2.10
N LEU A 146 2.77 12.17 0.84
CA LEU A 146 1.84 12.27 -0.26
C LEU A 146 1.11 10.95 -0.49
N SER A 147 -0.20 10.98 -0.71
CA SER A 147 -0.99 9.77 -1.00
C SER A 147 -0.54 9.07 -2.29
N THR A 148 -0.65 7.76 -2.37
CA THR A 148 -0.26 6.96 -3.56
C THR A 148 -1.35 5.94 -3.87
N GLY A 149 -1.57 5.62 -5.15
CA GLY A 149 -2.69 4.76 -5.49
C GLY A 149 -3.26 4.88 -6.88
N CYS A 150 -4.19 3.96 -7.13
CA CYS A 150 -4.93 3.80 -8.35
C CYS A 150 -6.43 3.79 -8.03
N VAL A 151 -7.06 4.97 -8.11
CA VAL A 151 -8.49 5.15 -7.79
C VAL A 151 -9.41 4.85 -8.96
N ASN A 152 -8.85 4.78 -10.17
CA ASN A 152 -9.57 4.44 -11.39
C ASN A 152 -9.78 2.92 -11.46
N ASP A 153 -10.92 2.52 -12.02
CA ASP A 153 -11.24 1.11 -12.28
C ASP A 153 -10.55 0.67 -13.59
N LEU A 154 -9.32 0.18 -13.46
CA LEU A 154 -8.50 -0.28 -14.58
C LEU A 154 -9.10 -1.52 -15.26
N ASN A 155 -9.89 -2.33 -14.55
CA ASN A 155 -10.53 -3.52 -15.13
C ASN A 155 -11.45 -3.17 -16.31
N ARG A 156 -12.11 -2.01 -16.26
CA ARG A 156 -12.97 -1.50 -17.35
C ARG A 156 -12.19 -1.05 -18.59
N GLN A 157 -10.91 -0.72 -18.42
CA GLN A 157 -10.04 -0.25 -19.49
C GLN A 157 -9.05 -1.33 -19.92
N CYS A 158 -9.07 -2.49 -19.28
CA CYS A 158 -8.11 -3.56 -19.49
C CYS A 158 -8.19 -4.09 -20.95
N PRO A 159 -7.06 -4.13 -21.69
CA PRO A 159 -7.00 -4.75 -23.00
C PRO A 159 -7.44 -6.22 -22.96
N ALA A 160 -7.96 -6.72 -24.08
CA ALA A 160 -8.50 -8.08 -24.13
C ALA A 160 -7.43 -9.14 -23.80
N GLU A 161 -6.21 -8.92 -24.26
CA GLU A 161 -5.03 -9.76 -24.06
C GLU A 161 -4.49 -9.76 -22.62
N LEU A 162 -4.87 -8.78 -21.79
CA LEU A 162 -4.49 -8.70 -20.38
C LEU A 162 -5.64 -9.06 -19.43
N ARG A 163 -6.87 -9.21 -19.95
CA ARG A 163 -8.07 -9.39 -19.13
C ARG A 163 -8.13 -10.77 -18.50
N VAL A 164 -8.44 -10.81 -17.21
CA VAL A 164 -8.80 -12.05 -16.51
C VAL A 164 -10.33 -12.18 -16.48
N GLY A 165 -10.81 -13.37 -16.82
CA GLY A 165 -12.24 -13.71 -16.83
C GLY A 165 -13.10 -12.72 -17.64
N SER A 166 -14.19 -12.26 -17.04
CA SER A 166 -15.09 -11.26 -17.62
C SER A 166 -14.68 -9.82 -17.31
N GLY A 167 -13.50 -9.61 -16.71
CA GLY A 167 -13.01 -8.30 -16.26
C GLY A 167 -12.88 -8.20 -14.75
N GLU A 168 -12.64 -9.31 -14.05
CA GLU A 168 -12.41 -9.32 -12.60
C GLU A 168 -11.02 -8.78 -12.23
N ALA A 169 -10.06 -8.86 -13.14
CA ALA A 169 -8.72 -8.31 -12.98
C ALA A 169 -8.03 -8.03 -14.34
N CYS A 170 -6.92 -7.30 -14.28
CA CYS A 170 -6.06 -6.97 -15.40
C CYS A 170 -4.62 -7.37 -15.13
N LYS A 171 -4.07 -8.28 -15.95
CA LYS A 171 -2.66 -8.67 -15.90
C LYS A 171 -1.76 -7.49 -16.25
N SER A 172 -0.58 -7.44 -15.66
CA SER A 172 0.52 -6.66 -16.24
C SER A 172 1.05 -7.36 -17.50
N ALA A 173 1.85 -6.67 -18.30
CA ALA A 173 2.48 -7.29 -19.47
C ALA A 173 3.44 -8.42 -19.08
N CYS A 174 4.14 -8.31 -17.95
CA CYS A 174 5.01 -9.39 -17.47
C CYS A 174 4.19 -10.66 -17.19
N GLU A 175 3.08 -10.53 -16.45
CA GLU A 175 2.21 -11.66 -16.12
C GLU A 175 1.51 -12.26 -17.35
N ALA A 176 1.22 -11.45 -18.37
CA ALA A 176 0.57 -11.94 -19.58
C ALA A 176 1.54 -12.64 -20.55
N PHE A 177 2.76 -12.12 -20.70
CA PHE A 177 3.66 -12.53 -21.79
C PHE A 177 4.97 -13.18 -21.32
N GLY A 178 5.39 -12.94 -20.08
CA GLY A 178 6.57 -13.57 -19.47
C GLY A 178 7.90 -13.26 -20.15
N THR A 179 7.97 -12.25 -21.03
CA THR A 179 9.21 -11.94 -21.75
C THR A 179 10.16 -11.12 -20.88
N PRO A 180 11.49 -11.24 -21.08
CA PRO A 180 12.48 -10.47 -20.33
C PRO A 180 12.26 -8.95 -20.39
N GLU A 181 11.79 -8.44 -21.53
CA GLU A 181 11.47 -7.02 -21.75
C GLU A 181 10.36 -6.53 -20.83
N TYR A 182 9.28 -7.31 -20.68
CA TYR A 182 8.15 -6.92 -19.86
C TYR A 182 8.40 -7.16 -18.37
N CYS A 183 9.21 -8.16 -18.05
CA CYS A 183 9.53 -8.55 -16.68
C CYS A 183 10.80 -7.91 -16.15
N CYS A 184 11.46 -7.05 -16.93
CA CYS A 184 12.74 -6.42 -16.59
C CYS A 184 13.77 -7.42 -16.04
N SER A 185 14.01 -8.48 -16.78
CA SER A 185 14.92 -9.56 -16.38
C SER A 185 15.99 -9.86 -17.44
N GLY A 186 17.03 -10.60 -17.07
CA GLY A 186 18.13 -10.93 -17.97
C GLY A 186 18.80 -9.68 -18.55
N ALA A 187 18.78 -9.54 -19.88
CA ALA A 187 19.34 -8.37 -20.57
C ALA A 187 18.62 -7.05 -20.25
N TYR A 188 17.40 -7.12 -19.71
CA TYR A 188 16.55 -5.99 -19.35
C TYR A 188 16.51 -5.75 -17.82
N ALA A 189 17.47 -6.29 -17.06
CA ALA A 189 17.49 -6.19 -15.60
C ALA A 189 18.06 -4.87 -15.06
N THR A 190 18.07 -3.79 -15.86
CA THR A 190 18.45 -2.44 -15.39
C THR A 190 17.45 -1.40 -15.90
N PRO A 191 17.33 -0.24 -15.22
CA PRO A 191 16.49 0.87 -15.70
C PRO A 191 16.91 1.39 -17.09
N ASP A 192 18.19 1.26 -17.43
CA ASP A 192 18.71 1.68 -18.72
C ASP A 192 18.25 0.77 -19.86
N THR A 193 18.07 -0.53 -19.58
CA THR A 193 17.70 -1.51 -20.61
C THR A 193 16.20 -1.83 -20.61
N CYS A 194 15.51 -1.85 -19.46
CA CYS A 194 14.06 -2.03 -19.42
C CYS A 194 13.31 -0.70 -19.62
N LYS A 195 12.65 -0.56 -20.78
CA LYS A 195 11.85 0.63 -21.09
C LYS A 195 10.36 0.36 -20.85
N PRO A 196 9.57 1.38 -20.48
CA PRO A 196 8.13 1.21 -20.28
C PRO A 196 7.48 0.74 -21.58
N SER A 197 6.68 -0.33 -21.47
CA SER A 197 5.87 -0.81 -22.58
C SER A 197 4.63 0.04 -22.81
N VAL A 198 3.92 -0.19 -23.92
CA VAL A 198 2.60 0.42 -24.15
C VAL A 198 1.59 0.08 -23.05
N TYR A 199 1.70 -1.12 -22.45
CA TYR A 199 0.83 -1.55 -21.35
C TYR A 199 1.18 -0.84 -20.04
N ALA A 200 2.47 -0.69 -19.72
CA ALA A 200 2.91 0.10 -18.58
C ALA A 200 2.47 1.57 -18.74
N GLY A 201 2.62 2.13 -19.94
CA GLY A 201 2.14 3.47 -20.28
C GLY A 201 0.63 3.64 -20.06
N MET A 202 -0.18 2.63 -20.41
CA MET A 202 -1.63 2.64 -20.11
C MET A 202 -1.88 2.67 -18.59
N PHE A 203 -1.24 1.79 -17.83
CA PHE A 203 -1.42 1.72 -16.38
C PHE A 203 -1.01 3.04 -15.71
N LYS A 204 0.11 3.64 -16.14
CA LYS A 204 0.58 4.94 -15.64
C LYS A 204 -0.37 6.08 -16.02
N ALA A 205 -0.90 6.09 -17.24
CA ALA A 205 -1.86 7.10 -17.67
C ALA A 205 -3.17 7.04 -16.85
N ALA A 206 -3.65 5.83 -16.55
CA ALA A 206 -4.81 5.65 -15.69
C ALA A 206 -4.50 5.94 -14.22
N CYS A 207 -3.30 5.60 -13.75
CA CYS A 207 -2.92 5.70 -12.34
C CYS A 207 -1.53 6.34 -12.21
N PRO A 208 -1.43 7.69 -12.35
CA PRO A 208 -0.14 8.39 -12.41
C PRO A 208 0.69 8.30 -11.13
N ARG A 209 0.03 8.02 -10.00
CA ARG A 209 0.64 7.91 -8.66
C ARG A 209 0.84 6.47 -8.23
N SER A 210 1.03 5.55 -9.17
CA SER A 210 1.35 4.15 -8.90
C SER A 210 2.50 3.69 -9.80
N TYR A 211 3.25 2.69 -9.33
CA TYR A 211 4.20 1.96 -10.18
C TYR A 211 3.43 1.21 -11.26
N SER A 212 3.81 1.40 -12.52
CA SER A 212 3.22 0.70 -13.68
C SER A 212 4.10 -0.43 -14.22
N TYR A 213 5.40 -0.42 -13.90
CA TYR A 213 6.37 -1.47 -14.20
C TYR A 213 7.58 -1.40 -13.24
N ALA A 214 8.48 -2.39 -13.31
CA ALA A 214 9.51 -2.60 -12.29
C ALA A 214 10.51 -1.45 -12.09
N TYR A 215 10.76 -0.63 -13.11
CA TYR A 215 11.65 0.54 -13.01
C TYR A 215 10.91 1.86 -13.32
N ASP A 216 9.61 1.91 -13.01
CA ASP A 216 8.88 3.19 -13.04
C ASP A 216 9.57 4.21 -12.13
N ASP A 217 9.46 5.48 -12.48
CA ASP A 217 10.36 6.52 -11.97
C ASP A 217 10.02 7.00 -10.54
N ALA A 218 10.83 7.95 -10.06
CA ALA A 218 10.75 8.56 -8.74
C ALA A 218 9.39 9.23 -8.40
N THR A 219 8.45 9.35 -9.35
CA THR A 219 7.08 9.80 -9.06
C THR A 219 6.22 8.72 -8.41
N SER A 220 6.72 7.48 -8.34
CA SER A 220 5.95 6.32 -7.89
C SER A 220 6.34 5.82 -6.49
N THR A 221 7.52 6.18 -5.97
CA THR A 221 7.90 5.97 -4.56
C THR A 221 7.67 7.23 -3.76
N PHE A 222 6.96 7.07 -2.65
CA PHE A 222 6.60 8.15 -1.74
C PHE A 222 7.27 7.96 -0.41
N THR A 223 7.48 9.08 0.29
CA THR A 223 8.25 9.06 1.52
C THR A 223 7.62 9.91 2.61
N CYS A 224 7.71 9.44 3.85
CA CYS A 224 7.18 10.14 5.01
C CYS A 224 7.92 9.67 6.27
N THR A 225 8.02 10.51 7.29
CA THR A 225 8.70 10.16 8.54
C THR A 225 7.72 10.22 9.70
N GLY A 226 7.53 9.10 10.40
CA GLY A 226 6.72 9.03 11.62
C GLY A 226 5.22 9.20 11.36
N ALA A 227 4.72 8.65 10.24
CA ALA A 227 3.30 8.63 9.93
C ALA A 227 2.66 7.28 10.27
N ASP A 228 1.34 7.32 10.45
CA ASP A 228 0.46 6.18 10.30
C ASP A 228 -0.07 6.14 8.87
N TYR A 229 -0.58 5.00 8.40
CA TYR A 229 -1.04 4.84 7.02
C TYR A 229 -2.44 4.21 6.97
N THR A 230 -3.31 4.77 6.14
CA THR A 230 -4.61 4.17 5.81
C THR A 230 -4.57 3.59 4.40
N ILE A 231 -4.88 2.31 4.27
CA ILE A 231 -4.95 1.58 3.00
C ILE A 231 -6.43 1.36 2.69
N THR A 232 -6.96 2.05 1.69
CA THR A 232 -8.38 1.98 1.34
C THR A 232 -8.60 1.25 0.03
N PHE A 233 -9.36 0.16 0.07
CA PHE A 233 -9.90 -0.51 -1.11
C PHE A 233 -11.15 0.22 -1.63
N CYS A 234 -11.24 0.39 -2.95
CA CYS A 234 -12.33 1.08 -3.66
C CYS A 234 -12.66 2.49 -3.11
N PRO A 235 -11.71 3.45 -3.05
CA PRO A 235 -11.93 4.75 -2.40
C PRO A 235 -13.08 5.59 -2.98
N SER A 236 -13.39 5.43 -4.28
CA SER A 236 -14.39 6.24 -5.01
C SER A 236 -15.83 5.69 -5.00
N SER A 237 -16.07 4.52 -4.40
CA SER A 237 -17.39 3.84 -4.41
C SER A 237 -18.49 4.55 -3.60
N THR A 238 -18.11 5.49 -2.71
CA THR A 238 -19.05 6.20 -1.82
C THR A 238 -19.90 7.28 -2.53
N SER A 239 -19.60 7.62 -3.79
CA SER A 239 -20.30 8.71 -4.50
C SER A 239 -21.39 8.28 -5.49
N GLN A 240 -21.62 6.96 -5.71
CA GLN A 240 -22.58 6.51 -6.73
C GLN A 240 -23.92 5.97 -6.21
N LYS A 241 -24.14 5.90 -4.89
CA LYS A 241 -25.39 5.37 -4.28
C LYS A 241 -26.33 6.45 -3.74
N SER A 242 -26.29 7.67 -4.29
CA SER A 242 -27.25 8.74 -3.95
C SER A 242 -27.56 9.62 -5.16
N ALA A 243 -27.97 8.98 -6.26
CA ALA A 243 -28.65 9.67 -7.36
C ALA A 243 -29.68 8.73 -8.01
N SER A 244 -30.54 8.13 -7.20
CA SER A 244 -31.80 7.54 -7.65
C SER A 244 -32.95 8.46 -7.27
N SER A 245 -33.35 9.32 -8.20
CA SER A 245 -34.69 9.94 -8.22
C SER A 245 -35.12 10.21 -9.66
N THR A 246 -35.96 9.32 -10.17
CA THR A 246 -37.14 9.52 -11.02
C THR A 246 -37.35 10.90 -11.68
N SER A 247 -37.52 10.88 -12.99
CA SER A 247 -37.86 11.98 -13.92
C SER A 247 -39.10 12.81 -13.53
N PRO A 248 -39.30 13.98 -14.17
CA PRO A 248 -40.31 14.01 -15.24
C PRO A 248 -39.96 14.83 -16.50
N THR A 249 -40.47 14.30 -17.61
CA THR A 249 -40.66 14.85 -18.95
C THR A 249 -41.25 16.28 -18.97
N THR A 250 -40.68 17.22 -19.72
CA THR A 250 -41.39 18.11 -20.70
C THR A 250 -40.38 19.00 -21.47
N GLY A 251 -40.65 19.28 -22.75
CA GLY A 251 -40.37 20.61 -23.32
C GLY A 251 -39.29 20.73 -24.39
N THR A 252 -39.73 20.62 -25.64
CA THR A 252 -39.10 20.98 -26.92
C THR A 252 -38.43 22.36 -26.95
N ALA A 253 -37.21 22.47 -27.48
CA ALA A 253 -36.76 23.62 -28.29
C ALA A 253 -35.44 23.34 -29.05
N ASN A 254 -35.53 23.40 -30.38
CA ASN A 254 -34.43 23.45 -31.35
C ASN A 254 -33.51 24.66 -31.17
N THR A 255 -32.19 24.48 -31.32
CA THR A 255 -31.27 25.32 -32.14
C THR A 255 -29.87 24.73 -32.02
N THR A 256 -29.36 24.02 -33.03
CA THR A 256 -28.61 24.47 -34.22
C THR A 256 -27.13 24.12 -34.09
N TYR A 257 -26.76 23.23 -34.99
CA TYR A 257 -25.46 22.62 -35.22
C TYR A 257 -24.46 23.64 -35.78
N GLY A 258 -23.27 23.72 -35.19
CA GLY A 258 -22.13 24.48 -35.70
C GLY A 258 -20.88 23.61 -35.64
N SER A 259 -20.67 22.81 -36.68
CA SER A 259 -19.47 22.01 -36.92
C SER A 259 -18.37 22.93 -37.46
N ILE A 260 -17.19 22.90 -36.84
CA ILE A 260 -15.96 23.41 -37.45
C ILE A 260 -14.90 22.31 -37.32
N THR A 261 -14.63 21.71 -38.48
CA THR A 261 -13.48 20.88 -38.80
C THR A 261 -12.21 21.74 -38.81
N GLY A 262 -11.14 21.25 -38.17
CA GLY A 262 -9.83 21.89 -38.18
C GLY A 262 -8.71 20.87 -37.94
N THR A 263 -8.15 20.36 -39.04
CA THR A 263 -6.94 19.54 -39.14
C THR A 263 -5.67 20.38 -39.05
N GLY A 264 -4.58 19.82 -38.51
CA GLY A 264 -3.20 20.34 -38.66
C GLY A 264 -2.43 20.30 -37.33
N GLN A 265 -1.60 19.28 -37.11
CA GLN A 265 -0.15 19.22 -37.39
C GLN A 265 0.73 19.69 -36.23
N VAL A 266 1.56 18.74 -35.78
CA VAL A 266 2.67 18.83 -34.83
C VAL A 266 3.79 19.74 -35.37
N PRO A 267 4.49 20.47 -34.50
CA PRO A 267 5.95 20.43 -34.52
C PRO A 267 6.58 20.14 -33.15
N SER A 268 7.68 19.41 -33.21
CA SER A 268 8.61 19.03 -32.14
C SER A 268 9.70 20.08 -31.89
N ASP A 269 10.51 19.81 -30.86
CA ASP A 269 11.84 20.39 -30.52
C ASP A 269 11.78 21.61 -29.57
N ASP A 270 12.61 21.78 -28.54
CA ASP A 270 13.67 20.96 -27.93
C ASP A 270 14.01 21.55 -26.54
N ASN A 271 14.50 20.68 -25.65
CA ASN A 271 15.56 20.92 -24.65
C ASN A 271 15.49 22.10 -23.62
N SER A 272 15.38 21.74 -22.33
CA SER A 272 16.27 22.31 -21.28
C SER A 272 16.31 21.45 -20.00
N SER A 273 17.26 20.53 -19.97
CA SER A 273 18.15 20.17 -18.84
C SER A 273 17.86 20.76 -17.45
N TRP A 274 17.51 19.88 -16.50
CA TRP A 274 17.81 20.04 -15.08
C TRP A 274 18.30 18.70 -14.53
N LEU A 275 19.63 18.52 -14.54
CA LEU A 275 20.31 17.52 -13.71
C LEU A 275 20.57 18.16 -12.33
N PRO A 276 20.59 17.33 -11.27
CA PRO A 276 21.89 17.16 -10.63
C PRO A 276 22.28 15.69 -10.50
N ASP A 277 23.55 15.43 -10.82
CA ASP A 277 24.29 14.22 -10.50
C ASP A 277 24.28 13.97 -8.98
N PHE A 278 24.06 12.71 -8.57
CA PHE A 278 24.58 12.25 -7.29
C PHE A 278 25.26 10.89 -7.40
N LEU A 279 26.51 10.92 -6.93
CA LEU A 279 27.53 9.89 -6.93
C LEU A 279 27.18 8.74 -5.99
N THR A 280 27.46 7.52 -6.44
CA THR A 280 27.55 6.32 -5.62
C THR A 280 28.66 6.48 -4.58
N GLY A 281 28.30 6.57 -3.30
CA GLY A 281 29.23 6.54 -2.18
C GLY A 281 29.32 5.14 -1.57
N GLU A 282 30.39 4.41 -1.87
CA GLU A 282 30.85 3.26 -1.08
C GLU A 282 31.22 3.72 0.33
N SER A 283 30.58 3.17 1.36
CA SER A 283 30.92 3.45 2.75
C SER A 283 31.97 2.47 3.25
N SER A 284 33.18 3.00 3.46
CA SER A 284 34.24 2.34 4.23
C SER A 284 33.88 2.30 5.71
N ARG A 285 34.12 1.15 6.34
CA ARG A 285 33.91 0.88 7.77
C ARG A 285 34.70 1.83 8.65
N THR A 286 34.01 2.49 9.58
CA THR A 286 34.61 3.04 10.80
C THR A 286 33.75 2.71 12.01
N LEU A 287 34.29 1.89 12.91
CA LEU A 287 33.81 1.70 14.27
C LEU A 287 34.01 3.01 15.06
N SER A 288 32.99 3.46 15.78
CA SER A 288 33.15 4.41 16.88
C SER A 288 32.29 3.98 18.06
N SER A 289 32.97 3.69 19.16
CA SER A 289 32.40 3.41 20.47
C SER A 289 31.81 4.67 21.08
N GLY A 290 30.63 4.56 21.69
CA GLY A 290 30.23 5.52 22.71
C GLY A 290 28.73 5.69 22.89
N VAL A 291 28.07 4.76 23.60
CA VAL A 291 26.97 5.10 24.52
C VAL A 291 26.94 4.03 25.61
N LEU A 292 27.60 4.26 26.74
CA LEU A 292 27.45 3.44 27.93
C LEU A 292 27.53 4.33 29.17
N HIS A 293 26.59 5.26 29.32
CA HIS A 293 26.38 6.00 30.57
C HIS A 293 24.99 6.66 30.62
N THR A 294 23.93 5.87 30.88
CA THR A 294 22.68 6.41 31.44
C THR A 294 21.89 5.44 32.34
N THR A 295 22.34 4.19 32.55
CA THR A 295 21.59 3.20 33.36
C THR A 295 21.91 3.20 34.86
N LEU A 296 22.78 4.08 35.35
CA LEU A 296 23.21 4.08 36.77
C LEU A 296 22.46 5.05 37.70
N LEU A 297 21.55 5.88 37.18
CA LEU A 297 20.79 6.82 38.03
C LEU A 297 19.39 6.30 38.44
N ALA A 298 18.86 5.29 37.75
CA ALA A 298 17.54 4.72 38.08
C ALA A 298 17.59 3.70 39.22
N SER A 299 18.75 3.10 39.52
CA SER A 299 18.89 2.12 40.60
C SER A 299 19.11 2.75 41.98
N ALA A 300 19.60 4.00 42.05
CA ALA A 300 19.85 4.68 43.33
C ALA A 300 18.56 5.16 44.03
N ILE A 301 17.52 5.53 43.27
CA ILE A 301 16.26 6.04 43.82
C ILE A 301 15.43 4.89 44.42
N SER A 302 15.51 3.68 43.84
CA SER A 302 14.77 2.52 44.35
C SER A 302 15.31 1.97 45.68
N PHE A 303 16.61 2.14 45.96
CA PHE A 303 17.22 1.71 47.23
C PHE A 303 16.94 2.66 48.40
N ILE A 304 16.77 3.97 48.15
CA ILE A 304 16.49 4.96 49.20
C ILE A 304 15.05 4.80 49.73
N CYS A 305 14.10 4.40 48.87
CA CYS A 305 12.73 4.14 49.30
C CYS A 305 12.61 2.88 50.17
N LEU A 306 13.44 1.85 49.98
CA LEU A 306 13.37 0.60 50.76
C LEU A 306 13.93 0.74 52.18
N PHE A 307 14.91 1.62 52.41
CA PHE A 307 15.50 1.81 53.76
C PHE A 307 14.65 2.64 54.72
N ARG A 308 13.70 3.44 54.21
CA ARG A 308 12.80 4.27 55.05
C ARG A 308 11.59 3.52 55.61
N PHE A 309 11.34 2.28 55.19
CA PHE A 309 10.21 1.46 55.65
C PHE A 309 10.59 0.37 56.67
N TYR A 310 11.87 0.25 57.04
CA TYR A 310 12.37 -0.75 57.98
C TYR A 310 13.11 -0.15 59.20
N SER A 311 12.71 1.03 59.66
CA SER A 311 13.05 1.58 60.98
C SER A 311 11.86 2.28 61.60
#